data_AF-A0A2U2ZUW2-F1
#
_entry.id   AF-A0A2U2ZUW2-F1
#
_cell.length_a   1.000
_cell.length_b   1.000
_cell.length_c   1.000
_cell.angle_alpha   90.00
_cell.angle_beta   90.00
_cell.angle_gamma   90.00
#
_symmetry.space_group_name_H-M   'P 1'
#
loop_
_entity.id
_entity.type
_entity.pdbx_description
1 polymer ?
#
loop_
_entity_poly.entity_id
_entity_poly.type
_entity_poly.pdbx_seq_one_letter_code
_entity_poly.pdbx_strand_id
1 'polypeptide(L)'
;MHAHRACMHAHERRGALLRLDTELLKARAAEKGDLTHEEIARRAGIDRSVVTRVFNGSVPTLPNVTAIAWAYGIALDELVPKAEDAVGVPA
;
A
#
# COMPACT_ATOMS: atom_id res chain seq x y z
N MET A 1 -29.46 -12.03 11.06
CA MET A 1 -28.81 -10.81 10.54
C MET A 1 -27.37 -11.17 10.19
N HIS A 2 -27.09 -11.38 8.90
CA HIS A 2 -25.73 -11.60 8.39
C HIS A 2 -25.08 -10.24 8.14
N ALA A 3 -23.91 -9.99 8.70
CA ALA A 3 -22.98 -8.96 8.23
C ALA A 3 -21.54 -9.33 8.62
N HIS A 4 -20.87 -9.98 7.67
CA HIS A 4 -19.43 -9.94 7.39
C HIS A 4 -18.48 -9.62 8.56
N ARG A 5 -17.99 -10.69 9.19
CA ARG A 5 -16.65 -10.71 9.81
C ARG A 5 -15.63 -10.42 8.70
N ALA A 6 -15.21 -9.17 8.58
CA ALA A 6 -14.12 -8.79 7.69
C ALA A 6 -12.82 -9.41 8.23
N CYS A 7 -12.32 -10.35 7.43
CA CYS A 7 -11.02 -10.99 7.42
C CYS A 7 -9.95 -10.33 8.31
N MET A 8 -9.58 -11.03 9.39
CA MET A 8 -8.28 -10.87 10.03
C MET A 8 -7.20 -11.37 9.07
N HIS A 9 -6.57 -10.47 8.33
CA HIS A 9 -5.26 -10.75 7.72
C HIS A 9 -4.17 -10.40 8.74
N ALA A 10 -3.98 -11.34 9.67
CA ALA A 10 -2.79 -11.41 10.50
C ALA A 10 -1.59 -11.70 9.59
N HIS A 11 -0.79 -10.68 9.27
CA HIS A 11 0.54 -10.86 8.69
C HIS A 11 1.60 -10.77 9.78
N GLU A 12 2.31 -11.88 9.92
CA GLU A 12 3.38 -12.16 10.88
C GLU A 12 4.46 -11.08 10.97
N ARG A 13 4.91 -10.88 12.22
CA ARG A 13 6.09 -10.10 12.62
C ARG A 13 7.37 -10.70 12.02
N ARG A 14 8.07 -9.97 11.14
CA ARG A 14 9.52 -10.07 10.90
C ARG A 14 10.03 -8.84 10.12
N GLY A 15 10.91 -8.05 10.75
CA GLY A 15 11.88 -7.15 10.09
C GLY A 15 11.33 -5.94 9.33
N ALA A 16 11.51 -4.76 9.90
CA ALA A 16 11.18 -3.47 9.30
C ALA A 16 11.90 -3.24 7.96
N LEU A 17 11.17 -3.36 6.87
CA LEU A 17 11.52 -2.86 5.55
C LEU A 17 10.23 -2.29 4.96
N LEU A 18 10.03 -0.98 5.12
CA LEU A 18 8.97 -0.12 4.56
C LEU A 18 8.02 -0.85 3.60
N ARG A 19 7.04 -1.58 4.15
CA ARG A 19 6.08 -2.33 3.36
C ARG A 19 4.98 -1.35 2.97
N LEU A 20 4.85 -1.08 1.68
CA LEU A 20 3.75 -0.24 1.21
C LEU A 20 2.42 -0.91 1.52
N ASP A 21 1.41 -0.15 1.91
CA ASP A 21 0.06 -0.69 2.08
C ASP A 21 -0.58 -0.91 0.69
N THR A 22 -0.33 -2.10 0.13
CA THR A 22 -0.78 -2.48 -1.21
C THR A 22 -2.29 -2.63 -1.31
N GLU A 23 -2.97 -2.90 -0.19
CA GLU A 23 -4.42 -3.03 -0.15
C GLU A 23 -5.09 -1.66 -0.20
N LEU A 24 -4.58 -0.68 0.55
CA LEU A 24 -4.98 0.72 0.41
C LEU A 24 -4.75 1.21 -1.03
N LEU A 25 -3.58 0.93 -1.61
CA LEU A 25 -3.29 1.29 -2.99
C LEU A 25 -4.31 0.68 -3.98
N LYS A 26 -4.63 -0.61 -3.84
CA LYS A 26 -5.66 -1.27 -4.68
C LYS A 26 -7.03 -0.63 -4.52
N ALA A 27 -7.44 -0.30 -3.30
CA ALA A 27 -8.73 0.32 -3.05
C ALA A 27 -8.82 1.67 -3.76
N ARG A 28 -7.80 2.53 -3.60
CA ARG A 28 -7.76 3.85 -4.27
C ARG A 28 -7.63 3.74 -5.78
N ALA A 29 -6.88 2.75 -6.28
CA ALA A 29 -6.77 2.47 -7.70
C ALA A 29 -8.13 2.05 -8.29
N ALA A 30 -8.85 1.16 -7.60
CA ALA A 30 -10.19 0.73 -7.99
C ALA A 30 -11.20 1.89 -7.98
N GLU A 31 -11.14 2.81 -7.01
CA GLU A 31 -11.97 4.04 -7.01
C GLU A 31 -11.73 4.92 -8.25
N LYS A 32 -10.52 4.88 -8.83
CA LYS A 32 -10.16 5.61 -10.06
C LYS A 32 -10.36 4.80 -11.35
N GLY A 33 -10.76 3.53 -11.22
CA GLY A 33 -10.92 2.60 -12.34
C GLY A 33 -9.63 1.96 -12.84
N ASP A 34 -8.50 2.11 -12.13
CA ASP A 34 -7.25 1.47 -12.48
C ASP A 34 -7.20 0.07 -11.83
N LEU A 35 -7.39 -0.98 -12.63
CA LEU A 35 -7.48 -2.36 -12.13
C LEU A 35 -6.18 -3.15 -12.39
N THR A 36 -5.34 -2.65 -13.29
CA THR A 36 -4.11 -3.33 -13.70
C THR A 36 -2.86 -2.61 -13.18
N HIS A 37 -1.77 -3.36 -13.00
CA HIS A 37 -0.47 -2.78 -12.62
C HIS A 37 0.03 -1.77 -13.66
N GLU A 38 -0.33 -1.94 -14.93
CA GLU A 38 0.03 -1.03 -16.02
C GLU A 38 -0.70 0.30 -15.90
N GLU A 39 -2.00 0.29 -15.58
CA GLU A 39 -2.77 1.51 -15.37
C GLU A 39 -2.27 2.29 -14.16
N ILE A 40 -1.98 1.58 -13.07
CA ILE A 40 -1.40 2.16 -11.85
C ILE A 40 -0.04 2.80 -12.16
N ALA A 41 0.83 2.09 -12.89
CA ALA A 41 2.13 2.59 -13.31
C ALA A 41 2.01 3.84 -14.19
N ARG A 42 1.12 3.79 -15.18
CA ARG A 42 0.86 4.89 -16.11
C ARG A 42 0.33 6.13 -15.40
N ARG A 43 -0.60 5.98 -14.45
CA ARG A 43 -1.15 7.10 -13.68
C ARG A 43 -0.12 7.70 -12.74
N ALA A 44 0.68 6.86 -12.09
CA ALA A 44 1.77 7.30 -11.22
C ALA A 44 3.02 7.78 -11.97
N GLY A 45 3.09 7.60 -13.29
CA GLY A 45 4.27 7.98 -14.08
C GLY A 45 5.53 7.18 -13.73
N ILE A 46 5.36 5.94 -13.26
CA ILE A 46 6.47 5.03 -12.89
C ILE A 46 6.46 3.79 -13.79
N ASP A 47 7.55 3.02 -13.72
CA ASP A 47 7.66 1.78 -14.49
C ASP A 47 6.76 0.67 -13.92
N ARG A 48 6.14 -0.12 -14.80
CA ARG A 48 5.31 -1.27 -14.41
C ARG A 48 6.08 -2.29 -13.56
N SER A 49 7.37 -2.44 -13.79
CA SER A 49 8.24 -3.33 -13.02
C SER A 49 8.33 -2.88 -11.56
N VAL A 50 8.29 -1.57 -11.31
CA VAL A 50 8.25 -1.02 -9.95
C VAL A 50 6.95 -1.41 -9.28
N VAL A 51 5.81 -1.20 -9.93
CA VAL A 51 4.49 -1.55 -9.38
C VAL A 51 4.41 -3.04 -9.05
N THR A 52 4.86 -3.89 -9.97
CA THR A 52 4.91 -5.35 -9.74
C THR A 52 5.79 -5.70 -8.54
N ARG A 53 6.93 -5.02 -8.39
CA ARG A 53 7.86 -5.23 -7.28
C ARG A 53 7.26 -4.78 -5.93
N VAL A 54 6.52 -3.68 -5.93
CA VAL A 54 5.76 -3.16 -4.77
C VAL A 54 4.70 -4.18 -4.34
N PHE A 55 3.91 -4.70 -5.28
CA PHE A 55 2.91 -5.73 -4.99
C PHE A 55 3.51 -7.06 -4.53
N ASN A 56 4.72 -7.38 -5.00
CA ASN A 56 5.50 -8.53 -4.50
C ASN A 56 6.17 -8.28 -3.14
N GLY A 57 5.92 -7.13 -2.50
CA GLY A 57 6.40 -6.82 -1.15
C GLY A 57 7.85 -6.36 -1.06
N SER A 58 8.44 -5.87 -2.15
CA SER A 58 9.74 -5.20 -2.07
C SER A 58 9.60 -3.74 -1.68
N VAL A 59 10.67 -3.18 -1.14
CA VAL A 59 10.75 -1.76 -0.78
C VAL A 59 10.97 -0.91 -2.03
N PRO A 60 10.00 -0.10 -2.47
CA PRO A 60 10.22 0.92 -3.49
C PRO A 60 11.10 2.05 -2.97
N THR A 61 11.72 2.79 -3.89
CA THR A 61 12.44 4.02 -3.56
C THR A 61 11.45 5.14 -3.20
N LEU A 62 11.87 6.08 -2.36
CA LEU A 62 11.04 7.23 -1.95
C LEU A 62 10.40 8.01 -3.12
N PRO A 63 11.09 8.25 -4.26
CA PRO A 63 10.47 8.91 -5.41
C PRO A 63 9.27 8.13 -5.98
N ASN A 64 9.37 6.80 -6.04
CA ASN A 64 8.30 5.95 -6.57
C ASN A 64 7.09 5.93 -5.63
N VAL A 65 7.34 5.90 -4.32
CA VAL A 65 6.27 6.00 -3.32
C VAL A 65 5.54 7.33 -3.42
N THR A 66 6.30 8.43 -3.52
CA THR A 66 5.75 9.78 -3.61
C THR A 66 4.92 9.94 -4.88
N ALA A 67 5.38 9.39 -6.01
CA ALA A 67 4.65 9.41 -7.27
C ALA A 67 3.30 8.66 -7.19
N ILE A 68 3.29 7.48 -6.55
CA ILE A 68 2.05 6.74 -6.29
C ILE A 68 1.11 7.51 -5.37
N ALA A 69 1.64 8.04 -4.25
CA ALA A 69 0.87 8.82 -3.28
C ALA A 69 0.17 10.02 -3.93
N TRP A 70 0.91 10.80 -4.74
CA TRP A 70 0.36 11.94 -5.46
C TRP A 70 -0.67 11.56 -6.52
N ALA A 71 -0.43 10.47 -7.25
CA ALA A 71 -1.34 10.00 -8.31
C ALA A 71 -2.73 9.61 -7.78
N TYR A 72 -2.78 9.11 -6.54
CA TYR A 72 -4.01 8.67 -5.89
C TYR A 72 -4.51 9.61 -4.79
N GLY A 73 -3.80 10.71 -4.52
CA GLY A 73 -4.15 11.65 -3.46
C GLY A 73 -4.09 11.04 -2.06
N ILE A 74 -3.17 10.09 -1.85
CA ILE A 74 -2.95 9.40 -0.56
C ILE A 74 -1.86 10.15 0.18
N ALA A 75 -2.00 10.36 1.49
CA ALA A 75 -0.90 10.89 2.28
C ALA A 75 0.23 9.86 2.38
N LEU A 76 1.48 10.31 2.33
CA LEU A 76 2.64 9.41 2.41
C LEU A 76 2.65 8.57 3.70
N ASP A 77 2.16 9.15 4.81
CA ASP A 77 2.03 8.49 6.12
C ASP A 77 0.93 7.41 6.16
N GLU A 78 -0.10 7.54 5.31
CA GLU A 78 -1.14 6.51 5.15
C GLU A 78 -0.66 5.37 4.25
N LEU A 79 0.18 5.69 3.26
CA LEU A 79 0.71 4.72 2.31
C LEU A 79 1.91 3.93 2.88
N VAL A 80 2.67 4.56 3.77
CA VAL A 80 3.79 3.97 4.49
C VAL A 80 3.39 3.87 5.96
N PRO A 81 2.82 2.72 6.40
CA PRO A 81 2.42 2.57 7.79
C PRO A 81 3.62 2.77 8.71
N LYS A 82 3.50 3.72 9.64
CA LYS A 82 4.48 3.91 10.71
C LYS A 82 4.59 2.59 11.48
N ALA A 83 5.81 2.11 11.67
CA ALA A 83 6.09 0.89 12.42
C ALA A 83 5.72 0.97 13.93
N GLU A 84 5.08 2.05 14.38
CA GLU A 84 4.93 2.41 15.80
C GLU A 84 3.52 2.16 16.39
N ASP A 85 2.52 1.79 15.60
CA ASP A 85 1.19 1.41 16.14
C ASP A 85 1.10 -0.05 16.65
N ALA A 86 2.26 -0.69 16.86
CA ALA A 86 2.37 -2.02 17.48
C ALA A 86 2.71 -1.97 18.98
N VAL A 87 2.56 -0.82 19.65
CA VAL A 87 2.74 -0.72 21.11
C VAL A 87 1.36 -0.56 21.78
N GLY A 88 0.66 -1.69 21.90
CA GLY A 88 -0.26 -1.85 23.01
C GLY A 88 0.54 -1.80 24.31
N VAL A 89 0.50 -0.66 25.00
CA VAL A 89 0.81 -0.59 26.43
C VAL A 89 -0.45 -1.00 27.19
N PRO A 90 -0.57 -2.21 27.74
CA PRO A 90 -1.49 -2.43 28.85
C PRO A 90 -0.85 -1.84 30.11
N ALA A 91 -1.62 -0.99 30.78
CA ALA A 91 -1.31 -0.32 32.04
C ALA A 91 -1.05 -1.28 33.21
#